data_AF-A0A938B675-F1
#
_entry.id   AF-A0A938B675-F1
#
_cell.length_a   1.000
_cell.length_b   1.000
_cell.length_c   1.000
_cell.angle_alpha   90.00
_cell.angle_beta   90.00
_cell.angle_gamma   90.00
#
_symmetry.space_group_name_H-M   'P 1'
#
loop_
_entity.id
_entity.type
_entity.pdbx_description
1 polymer ?
#
loop_
_entity_poly.entity_id
_entity_poly.type
_entity_poly.pdbx_seq_one_letter_code
_entity_poly.pdbx_strand_id
1 'polypeptide(L)'
;AAGNFIEATRETCYFQIGESKYGKPVLDRLIVPTTPLDTAAKCALVSMDSTMKSNLSVGLPLDLLVYRADALCSDQIICVDDGNPYFQMIRNTWGQRLQEAFDSLEDPYWDGGNTRYPLRVASARYEPMRKITTPSEKII
;
A
#
# COMPACT_ATOMS: atom_id res chain seq x y z
N ALA A 1 -3.87 19.83 -27.68
CA ALA A 1 -3.98 18.36 -27.58
C ALA A 1 -2.94 17.88 -26.58
N ALA A 2 -3.32 17.06 -25.60
CA ALA A 2 -2.38 16.44 -24.67
C ALA A 2 -2.02 15.05 -25.21
N GLY A 3 -0.77 14.88 -25.62
CA GLY A 3 -0.19 13.65 -26.17
C GLY A 3 1.28 13.49 -25.79
N ASN A 4 1.70 14.20 -24.75
CA ASN A 4 3.00 14.07 -24.13
C ASN A 4 3.06 12.78 -23.29
N PHE A 5 4.26 12.22 -23.16
CA PHE A 5 4.53 11.03 -22.35
C PHE A 5 5.73 11.27 -21.44
N ILE A 6 5.84 10.43 -20.41
CA ILE A 6 6.97 10.37 -19.49
C ILE A 6 7.49 8.94 -19.44
N GLU A 7 8.78 8.78 -19.18
CA GLU A 7 9.45 7.49 -19.11
C GLU A 7 9.74 7.12 -17.65
N ALA A 8 9.67 5.83 -17.33
CA ALA A 8 10.05 5.32 -16.02
C ALA A 8 11.57 5.47 -15.84
N THR A 9 12.00 5.80 -14.63
CA THR A 9 13.42 5.96 -14.29
C THR A 9 13.78 5.05 -13.12
N ARG A 10 15.07 5.00 -12.74
CA ARG A 10 15.48 4.28 -11.54
C ARG A 10 14.91 4.87 -10.25
N GLU A 11 14.56 6.15 -10.25
CA GLU A 11 13.92 6.82 -9.11
C GLU A 11 12.42 6.55 -9.07
N THR A 12 11.78 6.42 -10.25
CA THR A 12 10.35 6.10 -10.39
C THR A 12 10.19 4.89 -11.31
N CYS A 13 10.21 3.70 -10.71
CA CYS A 13 10.30 2.41 -11.43
C CYS A 13 8.98 1.87 -11.96
N TYR A 14 7.85 2.52 -11.69
CA TYR A 14 6.53 2.00 -12.04
C TYR A 14 5.55 3.13 -12.32
N PHE A 15 4.50 2.81 -13.07
CA PHE A 15 3.36 3.69 -13.31
C PHE A 15 2.06 2.99 -12.92
N GLN A 16 1.04 3.78 -12.61
CA GLN A 16 -0.31 3.30 -12.38
C GLN A 16 -1.29 4.18 -13.16
N ILE A 17 -2.33 3.55 -13.70
CA ILE A 17 -3.43 4.20 -14.40
C ILE A 17 -4.76 3.73 -13.81
N GLY A 18 -5.82 4.52 -14.00
CA GLY A 18 -7.12 4.24 -13.37
C GLY A 18 -7.10 4.49 -11.86
N GLU A 19 -7.74 3.60 -11.10
CA GLU A 19 -7.85 3.70 -9.63
C GLU A 19 -6.56 3.24 -8.93
N SER A 20 -5.61 4.17 -8.78
CA SER A 20 -4.23 3.87 -8.36
C SER A 20 -3.93 4.06 -6.87
N LYS A 21 -4.82 4.72 -6.12
CA LYS A 21 -4.51 5.21 -4.77
C LYS A 21 -4.36 4.11 -3.72
N TYR A 22 -5.18 3.06 -3.81
CA TYR A 22 -5.29 2.02 -2.77
C TYR A 22 -4.13 1.02 -2.79
N GLY A 23 -3.66 0.65 -3.98
CA GLY A 23 -2.53 -0.28 -4.15
C GLY A 23 -1.15 0.38 -4.11
N LYS A 24 -1.07 1.71 -4.22
CA LYS A 24 0.19 2.45 -4.23
C LYS A 24 1.09 2.20 -3.00
N PRO A 25 0.58 2.18 -1.74
CA PRO A 25 1.44 2.09 -0.56
C PRO A 25 2.24 0.79 -0.43
N VAL A 26 1.82 -0.32 -1.03
CA VAL A 26 2.61 -1.57 -1.03
C VAL A 26 3.70 -1.52 -2.11
N LEU A 27 3.41 -0.92 -3.27
CA LEU A 27 4.38 -0.70 -4.35
C LEU A 27 5.50 0.23 -3.87
N ASP A 28 5.16 1.35 -3.24
CA ASP A 28 6.13 2.32 -2.70
C ASP A 28 7.09 1.71 -1.67
N ARG A 29 6.66 0.65 -0.96
CA ARG A 29 7.47 0.00 0.08
C ARG A 29 8.37 -1.12 -0.43
N LEU A 30 7.98 -1.79 -1.51
CA LEU A 30 8.60 -3.05 -1.94
C LEU A 30 9.27 -3.00 -3.32
N ILE A 31 8.88 -2.07 -4.19
CA ILE A 31 9.40 -1.99 -5.56
C ILE A 31 10.61 -1.05 -5.61
N VAL A 32 11.75 -1.61 -5.97
CA VAL A 32 13.00 -0.91 -6.26
C VAL A 32 13.58 -1.46 -7.59
N PRO A 33 14.53 -0.76 -8.24
CA PRO A 33 15.07 -1.22 -9.54
C PRO A 33 15.65 -2.64 -9.53
N THR A 34 16.11 -3.11 -8.38
CA THR A 34 16.73 -4.43 -8.19
C THR A 34 15.74 -5.50 -7.76
N THR A 35 14.45 -5.18 -7.61
CA THR A 35 13.41 -6.14 -7.21
C THR A 35 13.28 -7.24 -8.28
N PRO A 36 13.43 -8.54 -7.91
CA PRO A 36 13.24 -9.63 -8.86
C PRO A 36 11.82 -9.66 -9.43
N LEU A 37 11.68 -10.13 -10.68
CA LEU A 37 10.39 -10.18 -11.40
C LEU A 37 9.29 -10.91 -10.62
N ASP A 38 9.61 -12.05 -10.00
CA ASP A 38 8.63 -12.83 -9.21
C ASP A 38 8.12 -12.04 -7.99
N THR A 39 9.01 -11.28 -7.35
CA THR A 39 8.65 -10.41 -6.23
C THR A 39 7.81 -9.22 -6.70
N ALA A 40 8.14 -8.64 -7.85
CA ALA A 40 7.37 -7.57 -8.45
C ALA A 40 5.96 -8.04 -8.86
N ALA A 41 5.83 -9.20 -9.48
CA ALA A 41 4.56 -9.82 -9.86
C ALA A 41 3.67 -10.08 -8.62
N LYS A 42 4.25 -10.69 -7.57
CA LYS A 42 3.56 -10.88 -6.28
C LYS A 42 3.11 -9.55 -5.68
N CYS A 43 3.96 -8.53 -5.70
CA CYS A 43 3.62 -7.19 -5.20
C CYS A 43 2.48 -6.54 -5.99
N ALA A 44 2.46 -6.72 -7.31
CA ALA A 44 1.37 -6.23 -8.17
C ALA A 44 0.03 -6.89 -7.83
N LEU A 45 0.01 -8.20 -7.58
CA LEU A 45 -1.19 -8.93 -7.15
C LEU A 45 -1.70 -8.45 -5.79
N VAL A 46 -0.80 -8.21 -4.82
CA VAL A 46 -1.17 -7.64 -3.51
C VAL A 46 -1.75 -6.21 -3.65
N SER A 47 -1.17 -5.40 -4.54
CA SER A 47 -1.67 -4.07 -4.88
C SER A 47 -3.09 -4.14 -5.47
N MET A 48 -3.35 -5.10 -6.35
CA MET A 48 -4.70 -5.31 -6.93
C MET A 48 -5.71 -5.79 -5.90
N ASP A 49 -5.36 -6.72 -5.01
CA ASP A 49 -6.25 -7.15 -3.91
C ASP A 49 -6.66 -5.97 -3.00
N SER A 50 -5.69 -5.13 -2.63
CA SER A 50 -5.94 -3.94 -1.80
C SER A 50 -6.89 -2.96 -2.49
N THR A 51 -6.75 -2.82 -3.81
CA THR A 51 -7.61 -1.95 -4.63
C THR A 51 -9.02 -2.50 -4.74
N MET A 52 -9.18 -3.79 -5.08
CA MET A 52 -10.50 -4.42 -5.19
C MET A 52 -11.28 -4.43 -3.86
N LYS A 53 -10.60 -4.57 -2.73
CA LYS A 53 -11.24 -4.50 -1.39
C LYS A 53 -11.77 -3.10 -1.06
N SER A 54 -11.18 -2.05 -1.64
CA SER A 54 -11.47 -0.66 -1.29
C SER A 54 -12.30 0.07 -2.34
N ASN A 55 -12.33 -0.43 -3.59
CA ASN A 55 -13.06 0.18 -4.68
C ASN A 55 -13.70 -0.88 -5.59
N LEU A 56 -15.03 -0.84 -5.71
CA LEU A 56 -15.84 -1.76 -6.51
C LEU A 56 -15.68 -1.57 -8.03
N SER A 57 -15.05 -0.48 -8.48
CA SER A 57 -14.77 -0.26 -9.91
C SER A 57 -13.65 -1.15 -10.46
N VAL A 58 -12.87 -1.79 -9.58
CA VAL A 58 -11.79 -2.71 -9.92
C VAL A 58 -12.23 -4.11 -9.52
N GLY A 59 -12.03 -5.09 -10.40
CA GLY A 59 -12.48 -6.46 -10.19
C GLY A 59 -11.73 -7.46 -11.06
N LEU A 60 -12.02 -8.74 -10.83
CA LEU A 60 -11.52 -9.86 -11.60
C LEU A 60 -12.28 -10.00 -12.94
N PRO A 61 -11.68 -10.63 -13.97
CA PRO A 61 -10.33 -11.21 -13.97
C PRO A 61 -9.21 -10.17 -14.14
N LEU A 62 -7.97 -10.55 -13.77
CA LEU A 62 -6.76 -9.74 -13.99
C LEU A 62 -5.85 -10.44 -14.99
N ASP A 63 -5.37 -9.72 -16.00
CA ASP A 63 -4.30 -10.21 -16.87
C ASP A 63 -2.93 -9.76 -16.32
N LEU A 64 -2.03 -10.73 -16.14
CA LEU A 64 -0.67 -10.51 -15.67
C LEU A 64 0.33 -11.03 -16.71
N LEU A 65 1.31 -10.19 -17.05
CA LEU A 65 2.41 -10.52 -17.94
C LEU A 65 3.74 -10.21 -17.25
N VAL A 66 4.68 -11.16 -17.32
CA VAL A 66 6.06 -10.96 -16.88
C VAL A 66 6.98 -11.03 -18.11
N TYR A 67 7.77 -9.98 -18.31
CA TYR A 67 8.73 -9.91 -19.41
C TYR A 67 10.16 -9.95 -18.87
N ARG A 68 10.96 -10.88 -19.39
CA ARG A 68 12.39 -10.96 -19.09
C ARG A 68 13.15 -10.11 -20.10
N ALA A 69 14.08 -9.30 -19.61
CA ALA A 69 14.97 -8.51 -20.45
C ALA A 69 15.62 -9.38 -21.54
N ASP A 70 15.71 -8.83 -22.75
CA ASP A 70 16.32 -9.44 -23.94
C ASP A 70 15.64 -10.71 -24.48
N ALA A 71 14.55 -11.19 -23.87
CA ALA A 71 13.87 -12.40 -24.33
C ALA A 71 13.14 -12.20 -25.67
N LEU A 72 12.65 -10.99 -25.96
CA LEU A 72 11.80 -10.65 -27.12
C LEU A 72 10.52 -11.51 -27.25
N CYS A 73 10.21 -12.29 -26.23
CA CYS A 73 8.98 -13.06 -26.07
C CYS A 73 8.62 -13.14 -24.58
N SER A 74 7.38 -13.49 -24.28
CA SER A 74 6.94 -13.84 -22.94
C SER A 74 6.02 -15.05 -23.01
N ASP A 75 6.36 -16.09 -22.27
CA ASP A 75 5.54 -17.25 -21.98
C ASP A 75 4.84 -17.13 -20.61
N GLN A 76 5.18 -16.10 -19.83
CA GLN A 76 4.66 -15.84 -18.49
C GLN A 76 3.47 -14.88 -18.54
N ILE A 77 2.41 -15.32 -19.20
CA ILE A 77 1.15 -14.58 -19.35
C ILE A 77 0.03 -15.42 -18.74
N ILE A 78 -0.71 -14.86 -17.79
CA ILE A 78 -1.81 -15.54 -17.11
C ILE A 78 -3.02 -14.63 -16.97
N CYS A 79 -4.20 -15.24 -17.01
CA CYS A 79 -5.45 -14.63 -16.58
C CYS A 79 -5.77 -15.15 -15.18
N VAL A 80 -5.92 -14.24 -14.22
CA VAL A 80 -6.21 -14.52 -12.81
C VAL A 80 -7.69 -14.26 -12.58
N ASP A 81 -8.46 -15.33 -12.44
CA ASP A 81 -9.87 -15.28 -12.06
C ASP A 81 -10.05 -15.52 -10.55
N ASP A 82 -11.31 -15.59 -10.12
CA ASP A 82 -11.67 -15.81 -8.71
C ASP A 82 -11.33 -17.24 -8.23
N GLY A 83 -11.17 -18.19 -9.16
CA GLY A 83 -10.79 -19.57 -8.89
C GLY A 83 -9.29 -19.80 -8.79
N ASN A 84 -8.46 -18.80 -9.11
CA ASN A 84 -7.01 -18.96 -9.14
C ASN A 84 -6.45 -19.26 -7.72
N PRO A 85 -5.87 -20.45 -7.48
CA PRO A 85 -5.47 -20.88 -6.14
C PRO A 85 -4.34 -20.04 -5.56
N TYR A 86 -3.42 -19.55 -6.40
CA TYR A 86 -2.32 -18.70 -5.95
C TYR A 86 -2.83 -17.32 -5.52
N PHE A 87 -3.78 -16.75 -6.28
CA PHE A 87 -4.38 -15.48 -5.91
C PHE A 87 -5.20 -15.59 -4.62
N GLN A 88 -6.01 -16.64 -4.46
CA GLN A 88 -6.73 -16.91 -3.21
C GLN A 88 -5.77 -17.03 -2.01
N MET A 89 -4.66 -17.75 -2.17
CA MET A 89 -3.61 -17.84 -1.15
C MET A 89 -3.05 -16.46 -0.78
N ILE A 90 -2.74 -15.59 -1.76
CA ILE A 90 -2.27 -14.23 -1.50
C ILE A 90 -3.30 -13.44 -0.69
N ARG A 91 -4.57 -13.42 -1.12
CA ARG A 91 -5.63 -12.62 -0.49
C ARG A 91 -5.84 -13.01 0.98
N ASN A 92 -5.82 -14.31 1.27
CA ASN A 92 -6.01 -14.84 2.62
C ASN A 92 -4.79 -14.58 3.49
N THR A 93 -3.60 -14.94 2.99
CA THR A 93 -2.35 -14.85 3.76
C THR A 93 -1.96 -13.41 4.04
N TRP A 94 -2.06 -12.52 3.05
CA TRP A 94 -1.67 -11.12 3.23
C TRP A 94 -2.56 -10.40 4.25
N GLY A 95 -3.87 -10.61 4.18
CA GLY A 95 -4.81 -10.05 5.15
C GLY A 95 -4.52 -10.53 6.57
N GLN A 96 -4.30 -11.84 6.75
CA GLN A 96 -3.95 -12.41 8.04
C GLN A 96 -2.64 -11.85 8.59
N ARG A 97 -1.58 -11.80 7.78
CA ARG A 97 -0.26 -11.30 8.21
C ARG A 97 -0.28 -9.81 8.57
N LEU A 98 -1.08 -9.00 7.87
CA LEU A 98 -1.26 -7.60 8.23
C LEU A 98 -1.94 -7.44 9.58
N GLN A 99 -2.98 -8.25 9.84
CA GLN A 99 -3.65 -8.25 11.14
C GLN A 99 -2.71 -8.68 12.26
N GLU A 100 -1.98 -9.79 12.08
CA GLU A 100 -0.98 -10.26 13.06
C GLU A 100 0.10 -9.21 13.34
N ALA A 101 0.60 -8.53 12.30
CA ALA A 101 1.57 -7.46 12.46
C ALA A 101 0.99 -6.26 13.22
N PHE A 102 -0.28 -5.90 12.97
CA PHE A 102 -0.97 -4.85 13.69
C PHE A 102 -1.17 -5.21 15.17
N ASP A 103 -1.63 -6.42 15.47
CA ASP A 103 -1.87 -6.91 16.83
C ASP A 103 -0.57 -7.07 17.64
N SER A 104 0.58 -7.16 16.97
CA SER A 104 1.89 -7.20 17.62
C SER A 104 2.39 -5.85 18.11
N LEU A 105 1.73 -4.75 17.73
CA LEU A 105 2.08 -3.40 18.18
C LEU A 105 1.56 -3.16 19.60
N GLU A 106 2.37 -2.52 20.44
CA GLU A 106 1.95 -2.14 21.79
C GLU A 106 0.83 -1.11 21.75
N ASP A 107 -0.17 -1.29 22.62
CA ASP A 107 -1.27 -0.34 22.76
C ASP A 107 -0.76 1.05 23.21
N PRO A 108 -1.36 2.14 22.70
CA PRO A 108 -0.98 3.48 23.11
C PRO A 108 -1.30 3.70 24.60
N TYR A 109 -0.28 4.08 25.37
CA TYR A 109 -0.44 4.40 26.78
C TYR A 109 -0.75 5.90 26.96
N TRP A 110 -1.94 6.19 27.50
CA TRP A 110 -2.50 7.54 27.52
C TRP A 110 -2.17 8.34 28.77
N ASP A 111 -1.77 7.74 29.88
CA ASP A 111 -1.60 8.43 31.16
C ASP A 111 -0.23 9.12 31.32
N GLY A 112 0.69 8.97 30.35
CA GLY A 112 2.04 9.53 30.42
C GLY A 112 3.00 8.76 31.34
N GLY A 113 2.66 7.52 31.69
CA GLY A 113 3.54 6.63 32.44
C GLY A 113 4.85 6.29 31.73
N ASN A 114 5.75 5.61 32.46
CA ASN A 114 7.06 5.23 31.96
C ASN A 114 6.96 4.06 30.98
N THR A 115 6.69 4.36 29.71
CA THR A 115 6.71 3.37 28.62
C THR A 115 7.95 3.56 27.77
N ARG A 116 8.34 2.50 27.05
CA ARG A 116 9.46 2.56 26.11
C ARG A 116 9.17 3.47 24.92
N TYR A 117 7.89 3.63 24.57
CA TYR A 117 7.40 4.41 23.43
C TYR A 117 6.26 5.34 23.88
N PRO A 118 6.55 6.48 24.54
CA PRO A 118 5.51 7.35 25.08
C PRO A 118 4.71 8.04 23.96
N LEU A 119 3.39 7.89 23.96
CA LEU A 119 2.51 8.60 23.03
C LEU A 119 2.42 10.10 23.36
N ARG A 120 2.31 10.42 24.65
CA ARG A 120 2.22 11.81 25.13
C ARG A 120 3.61 12.39 25.34
N VAL A 121 4.09 13.14 24.35
CA VAL A 121 5.34 13.92 24.43
C VAL A 121 5.03 15.39 24.21
N ALA A 122 5.62 16.27 25.02
CA ALA A 122 5.47 17.71 24.84
C ALA A 122 6.09 18.13 23.50
N SER A 123 5.27 18.71 22.61
CA SER A 123 5.73 19.26 21.34
C SER A 123 6.13 20.73 21.53
N ALA A 124 7.33 21.08 21.05
CA ALA A 124 7.80 22.47 21.09
C ALA A 124 7.08 23.38 20.07
N ARG A 125 6.37 22.80 19.09
CA ARG A 125 5.81 23.53 17.94
C ARG A 125 4.29 23.53 17.87
N TYR A 126 3.65 22.52 18.44
CA TYR A 126 2.20 22.29 18.27
C TYR A 126 1.57 21.98 19.62
N GLU A 127 0.52 22.71 19.99
CA GLU A 127 -0.23 22.43 21.22
C GLU A 127 -1.35 21.41 20.95
N PRO A 128 -1.61 20.47 21.88
CA PRO A 128 -2.76 19.58 21.79
C PRO A 128 -4.06 20.38 21.80
N MET A 129 -5.05 19.95 21.00
CA MET A 129 -6.38 20.56 21.03
C MET A 129 -6.97 20.43 22.44
N ARG A 130 -7.41 21.56 23.01
CA ARG A 130 -8.10 21.60 24.30
C ARG A 130 -9.59 21.81 24.07
N LYS A 131 -10.41 21.20 24.91
CA LYS A 131 -11.84 21.49 24.93
C LYS A 131 -12.02 22.92 25.41
N ILE A 132 -12.71 23.74 24.62
CA ILE A 132 -13.07 25.12 24.99
C ILE A 132 -14.12 25.00 26.10
N THR A 133 -13.77 25.46 27.30
CA THR A 133 -14.64 25.46 28.48
C THR A 133 -15.20 26.84 28.77
N THR A 134 -14.54 27.90 28.29
CA THR A 134 -15.00 29.28 28.44
C THR A 134 -15.03 30.01 27.09
N PRO A 135 -15.92 31.01 26.89
CA PRO A 135 -16.00 31.76 25.63
C PRO A 135 -14.69 32.48 25.25
N SER A 136 -13.86 32.82 26.24
CA SER A 136 -12.54 33.44 26.09
C SER A 136 -11.44 32.48 25.60
N GLU A 137 -11.70 31.17 25.56
CA GLU A 137 -10.78 30.15 25.04
C GLU A 137 -11.02 29.82 23.56
N LYS A 138 -11.93 30.54 22.90
CA LYS A 138 -12.13 30.40 21.45
C LYS A 138 -10.92 30.95 20.69
N ILE A 139 -10.41 30.11 19.78
CA ILE A 139 -9.27 30.45 18.90
C ILE A 139 -9.74 31.28 17.68
N ILE A 140 -11.07 31.50 17.52
CA ILE A 140 -11.70 32.38 16.53
C ILE A 140 -12.88 33.12 17.16
#